data_AF-A0A364RCP1-F1
#
_entry.id   AF-A0A364RCP1-F1
#
_cell.length_a   1.000
_cell.length_b   1.000
_cell.length_c   1.000
_cell.angle_alpha   90.00
_cell.angle_beta   90.00
_cell.angle_gamma   90.00
#
_symmetry.space_group_name_H-M   'P 1'
#
loop_
_entity.id
_entity.type
_entity.pdbx_description
1 polymer ?
#
loop_
_entity_poly.entity_id
_entity_poly.type
_entity_poly.pdbx_seq_one_letter_code
_entity_poly.pdbx_strand_id
1 'polypeptide(L)'
;MIPYLNPGDRIAIISTARKITAAELAPAISTFQSWGLEVVLGQTIDAAYNQFAGDDVLRLRDFQGMLDDASIKAIVCARGGYGTTRIIDQVDFTQFTKQPKWVVGFSDVTTIHSHIHNLGLETIHAIMPVLFGREGTIDSVETLRQVLFGESLVYTSDPHEFNRFGTAQGQLVGGNLSMLHTLTGTRSDIDTSGKILFLEDLDEYLYHIDRMLVHLDRSGKLKNLAGMLVGDMSDMKDNAIPFGKTAYEIIQEHVGKYNFPVSFGFPVGHEPLNLALVCGREVALEVSESGARLKYVYNS
;
A
#
# COMPACT_ATOMS: atom_id res chain seq x y z
N MET A 1 -12.46 -7.54 13.32
CA MET A 1 -11.79 -8.11 12.14
C MET A 1 -12.71 -7.89 10.95
N ILE A 2 -12.17 -7.40 9.83
CA ILE A 2 -12.97 -7.18 8.61
C ILE A 2 -13.34 -8.56 8.02
N PRO A 3 -14.62 -8.81 7.67
CA PRO A 3 -15.02 -10.10 7.10
C PRO A 3 -14.30 -10.38 5.77
N TYR A 4 -13.91 -11.64 5.56
CA TYR A 4 -13.45 -12.10 4.26
C TYR A 4 -14.60 -12.16 3.25
N LEU A 5 -14.27 -12.05 1.97
CA LEU A 5 -15.23 -12.10 0.87
C LEU A 5 -15.70 -13.52 0.59
N ASN A 6 -16.93 -13.62 0.09
CA ASN A 6 -17.53 -14.84 -0.44
C ASN A 6 -18.04 -14.59 -1.87
N PRO A 7 -18.18 -15.64 -2.70
CA PRO A 7 -18.87 -15.49 -3.97
C PRO A 7 -20.27 -14.87 -3.79
N GLY A 8 -20.62 -13.91 -4.63
CA GLY A 8 -21.82 -13.08 -4.55
C GLY A 8 -21.62 -11.75 -3.81
N ASP A 9 -20.51 -11.56 -3.10
CA ASP A 9 -20.22 -10.27 -2.48
C ASP A 9 -19.93 -9.19 -3.53
N ARG A 10 -20.40 -7.97 -3.24
CA ARG A 10 -20.20 -6.80 -4.10
C ARG A 10 -18.91 -6.09 -3.73
N ILE A 11 -18.11 -5.76 -4.74
CA ILE A 11 -16.94 -4.90 -4.60
C ILE A 11 -17.09 -3.65 -5.47
N ALA A 12 -16.64 -2.51 -4.95
CA ALA A 12 -16.60 -1.26 -5.69
C ALA A 12 -15.22 -1.05 -6.31
N ILE A 13 -15.15 -0.62 -7.57
CA ILE A 13 -13.93 -0.07 -8.17
C ILE A 13 -14.13 1.44 -8.34
N ILE A 14 -13.28 2.24 -7.69
CA ILE A 14 -13.31 3.71 -7.73
C ILE A 14 -11.94 4.28 -8.08
N SER A 15 -11.83 5.55 -8.43
CA SER A 15 -10.55 6.24 -8.52
C SER A 15 -10.54 7.53 -7.70
N THR A 16 -9.73 7.56 -6.65
CA THR A 16 -9.51 8.74 -5.80
C THR A 16 -8.42 9.67 -6.34
N ALA A 17 -7.71 9.27 -7.40
CA ALA A 17 -6.55 9.96 -7.96
C ALA A 17 -6.73 10.27 -9.45
N ARG A 18 -5.93 9.62 -10.32
CA ARG A 18 -5.92 9.87 -11.77
C ARG A 18 -7.13 9.27 -12.48
N LYS A 19 -7.54 9.90 -13.58
CA LYS A 19 -8.60 9.39 -14.46
C LYS A 19 -8.26 8.02 -15.03
N ILE A 20 -9.29 7.22 -15.25
CA ILE A 20 -9.22 5.89 -15.84
C ILE A 20 -10.55 5.55 -16.48
N THR A 21 -10.51 4.75 -17.53
CA THR A 21 -11.70 4.31 -18.26
C THR A 21 -12.16 2.92 -17.85
N ALA A 22 -13.44 2.62 -18.02
CA ALA A 22 -13.94 1.25 -17.81
C ALA A 22 -13.27 0.24 -18.75
N ALA A 23 -12.89 0.67 -19.96
CA ALA A 23 -12.17 -0.16 -20.93
C ALA A 23 -10.78 -0.58 -20.42
N GLU A 24 -10.02 0.32 -19.80
CA GLU A 24 -8.73 -0.01 -19.17
C GLU A 24 -8.89 -1.00 -18.00
N LEU A 25 -10.07 -1.06 -17.39
CA LEU A 25 -10.38 -1.92 -16.25
C LEU A 25 -10.96 -3.29 -16.63
N ALA A 26 -11.23 -3.52 -17.92
CA ALA A 26 -11.87 -4.76 -18.39
C ALA A 26 -11.17 -6.05 -17.90
N PRO A 27 -9.81 -6.15 -17.90
CA PRO A 27 -9.14 -7.33 -17.35
C PRO A 27 -9.45 -7.55 -15.87
N ALA A 28 -9.37 -6.50 -15.06
CA ALA A 28 -9.65 -6.58 -13.62
C ALA A 28 -11.10 -6.95 -13.34
N ILE A 29 -12.04 -6.34 -14.07
CA ILE A 29 -13.47 -6.66 -13.95
C ILE A 29 -13.71 -8.15 -14.21
N SER A 30 -13.14 -8.68 -15.30
CA SER A 30 -13.26 -10.10 -15.65
C SER A 30 -12.62 -11.00 -14.58
N THR A 31 -11.49 -10.61 -14.00
CA THR A 31 -10.84 -11.36 -12.93
C THR A 31 -11.68 -11.40 -11.65
N PHE A 32 -12.20 -10.26 -11.19
CA PHE A 32 -13.06 -10.25 -9.99
C PHE A 32 -14.35 -11.06 -10.21
N GLN A 33 -14.94 -10.99 -11.41
CA GLN A 33 -16.10 -11.80 -11.78
C GLN A 33 -15.77 -13.30 -11.81
N SER A 34 -14.57 -13.70 -12.24
CA SER A 34 -14.15 -15.11 -12.22
C SER A 34 -13.93 -15.65 -10.80
N TRP A 35 -13.69 -14.76 -9.82
CA TRP A 35 -13.70 -15.09 -8.39
C TRP A 35 -15.13 -15.16 -7.79
N GLY A 36 -16.16 -14.92 -8.61
CA GLY A 36 -17.56 -14.93 -8.20
C GLY A 36 -18.02 -13.63 -7.54
N LEU A 37 -17.28 -12.53 -7.67
CA LEU A 37 -17.65 -11.24 -7.08
C LEU A 37 -18.49 -10.39 -8.04
N GLU A 38 -19.37 -9.58 -7.49
CA GLU A 38 -20.16 -8.60 -8.24
C GLU A 38 -19.44 -7.25 -8.28
N VAL A 39 -19.00 -6.81 -9.47
CA VAL A 39 -18.26 -5.55 -9.62
C VAL A 39 -19.21 -4.38 -9.81
N VAL A 40 -19.04 -3.36 -8.97
CA VAL A 40 -19.74 -2.07 -9.03
C VAL A 40 -18.74 -0.99 -9.42
N LEU A 41 -18.95 -0.32 -10.55
CA LEU A 41 -18.09 0.80 -10.93
C LEU A 41 -18.58 2.09 -10.28
N GLY A 42 -17.66 2.81 -9.65
CA GLY A 42 -17.91 4.14 -9.11
C GLY A 42 -18.12 5.18 -10.19
N GLN A 43 -18.70 6.31 -9.79
CA GLN A 43 -18.95 7.47 -10.65
C GLN A 43 -17.65 8.16 -11.11
N THR A 44 -16.52 7.86 -10.46
CA THR A 44 -15.19 8.33 -10.85
C THR A 44 -14.61 7.58 -12.04
N ILE A 45 -15.14 6.41 -12.39
CA ILE A 45 -14.73 5.67 -13.59
C ILE A 45 -15.28 6.41 -14.83
N ASP A 46 -14.46 6.56 -15.86
CA ASP A 46 -14.70 7.39 -17.06
C ASP A 46 -14.84 8.91 -16.81
N ALA A 47 -14.91 9.36 -15.55
CA ALA A 47 -14.89 10.78 -15.22
C ALA A 47 -13.49 11.38 -15.45
N ALA A 48 -13.46 12.64 -15.87
CA ALA A 48 -12.21 13.34 -16.11
C ALA A 48 -12.30 14.83 -15.72
N TYR A 49 -11.30 15.29 -14.98
CA TYR A 49 -11.02 16.70 -14.77
C TYR A 49 -9.51 16.91 -14.86
N ASN A 50 -9.04 17.35 -16.04
CA ASN A 50 -7.61 17.35 -16.39
C ASN A 50 -6.98 15.95 -16.24
N GLN A 51 -6.12 15.76 -15.24
CA GLN A 51 -5.49 14.47 -14.92
C GLN A 51 -6.30 13.63 -13.92
N PHE A 52 -7.25 14.23 -13.19
CA PHE A 52 -7.99 13.59 -12.10
C PHE A 52 -9.23 12.85 -12.61
N ALA A 53 -9.66 11.83 -11.86
CA ALA A 53 -10.89 11.07 -12.09
C ALA A 53 -12.15 11.86 -11.70
N GLY A 54 -12.34 13.01 -12.35
CA GLY A 54 -13.29 14.04 -11.93
C GLY A 54 -12.70 15.04 -10.94
N ASP A 55 -13.50 16.04 -10.59
CA ASP A 55 -13.11 17.05 -9.61
C ASP A 55 -13.07 16.47 -8.17
N ASP A 56 -12.61 17.29 -7.21
CA ASP A 56 -12.48 16.88 -5.81
C ASP A 56 -13.84 16.48 -5.20
N VAL A 57 -14.93 17.14 -5.62
CA VAL A 57 -16.29 16.89 -5.12
C VAL A 57 -16.79 15.53 -5.59
N LEU A 58 -16.59 15.18 -6.86
CA LEU A 58 -16.98 13.88 -7.39
C LEU A 58 -16.19 12.75 -6.72
N ARG A 59 -14.88 12.89 -6.61
CA ARG A 59 -14.02 11.85 -5.99
C ARG A 59 -14.35 11.64 -4.52
N LEU A 60 -14.60 12.72 -3.77
CA LEU A 60 -15.08 12.66 -2.39
C LEU A 60 -16.43 11.93 -2.30
N ARG A 61 -17.42 12.36 -3.10
CA ARG A 61 -18.77 11.79 -3.08
C ARG A 61 -18.77 10.31 -3.43
N ASP A 62 -18.02 9.92 -4.44
CA ASP A 62 -17.96 8.53 -4.91
C ASP A 62 -17.30 7.63 -3.85
N PHE A 63 -16.19 8.08 -3.26
CA PHE A 63 -15.55 7.32 -2.18
C PHE A 63 -16.44 7.22 -0.94
N GLN A 64 -17.06 8.32 -0.51
CA GLN A 64 -18.01 8.33 0.61
C GLN A 64 -19.20 7.40 0.35
N GLY A 65 -19.77 7.45 -0.86
CA GLY A 65 -20.89 6.60 -1.24
C GLY A 65 -20.57 5.10 -1.12
N MET A 66 -19.39 4.68 -1.56
CA MET A 66 -18.97 3.28 -1.44
C MET A 66 -18.61 2.88 0.00
N LEU A 67 -18.11 3.81 0.81
CA LEU A 67 -17.89 3.59 2.24
C LEU A 67 -19.22 3.36 2.97
N ASP A 68 -20.24 4.17 2.68
CA ASP A 68 -21.54 4.13 3.36
C ASP A 68 -22.48 3.02 2.83
N ASP A 69 -22.27 2.51 1.62
CA ASP A 69 -23.08 1.42 1.07
C ASP A 69 -22.78 0.08 1.75
N ALA A 70 -23.64 -0.37 2.66
CA ALA A 70 -23.50 -1.62 3.42
C ALA A 70 -23.49 -2.90 2.55
N SER A 71 -23.94 -2.82 1.28
CA SER A 71 -23.87 -3.93 0.34
C SER A 71 -22.46 -4.14 -0.24
N ILE A 72 -21.61 -3.11 -0.21
CA ILE A 72 -20.22 -3.18 -0.68
C ILE A 72 -19.32 -3.74 0.42
N LYS A 73 -18.58 -4.80 0.10
CA LYS A 73 -17.68 -5.52 1.02
C LYS A 73 -16.21 -5.19 0.83
N ALA A 74 -15.84 -4.64 -0.33
CA ALA A 74 -14.51 -4.11 -0.58
C ALA A 74 -14.58 -2.91 -1.53
N ILE A 75 -13.67 -1.95 -1.32
CA ILE A 75 -13.43 -0.81 -2.21
C ILE A 75 -12.02 -0.96 -2.77
N VAL A 76 -11.90 -1.07 -4.08
CA VAL A 76 -10.62 -1.24 -4.79
C VAL A 76 -10.31 0.04 -5.56
N CYS A 77 -9.21 0.70 -5.23
CA CYS A 77 -8.75 1.87 -5.97
C CYS A 77 -8.20 1.43 -7.33
N ALA A 78 -8.77 1.96 -8.40
CA ALA A 78 -8.49 1.56 -9.77
C ALA A 78 -7.04 1.82 -10.20
N ARG A 79 -6.47 2.94 -9.73
CA ARG A 79 -5.09 3.37 -9.95
C ARG A 79 -4.68 4.44 -8.94
N GLY A 80 -3.36 4.61 -8.80
CA GLY A 80 -2.75 5.68 -8.02
C GLY A 80 -2.51 6.94 -8.86
N GLY A 81 -1.47 7.68 -8.48
CA GLY A 81 -1.08 8.93 -9.12
C GLY A 81 -1.06 10.05 -8.08
N TYR A 82 -1.89 11.07 -8.25
CA TYR A 82 -2.00 12.15 -7.29
C TYR A 82 -3.45 12.56 -7.16
N GLY A 83 -3.89 12.81 -5.92
CA GLY A 83 -5.13 13.52 -5.64
C GLY A 83 -5.89 13.03 -4.41
N THR A 84 -5.53 11.89 -3.84
CA THR A 84 -6.23 11.33 -2.66
C THR A 84 -6.08 12.23 -1.43
N THR A 85 -4.91 12.84 -1.23
CA THR A 85 -4.65 13.80 -0.14
C THR A 85 -5.54 15.05 -0.19
N ARG A 86 -6.11 15.40 -1.35
CA ARG A 86 -6.99 16.57 -1.49
C ARG A 86 -8.38 16.36 -0.91
N ILE A 87 -8.80 15.10 -0.76
CA ILE A 87 -10.15 14.75 -0.33
C ILE A 87 -10.20 14.04 1.02
N ILE A 88 -9.10 13.42 1.48
CA ILE A 88 -9.10 12.52 2.65
C ILE A 88 -9.64 13.18 3.92
N ASP A 89 -9.32 14.45 4.18
CA ASP A 89 -9.76 15.16 5.39
C ASP A 89 -11.25 15.49 5.42
N GLN A 90 -11.94 15.34 4.29
CA GLN A 90 -13.37 15.57 4.13
C GLN A 90 -14.20 14.28 4.17
N VAL A 91 -13.56 13.11 4.13
CA VAL A 91 -14.24 11.80 4.17
C VAL A 91 -14.72 11.54 5.60
N ASP A 92 -15.98 11.15 5.75
CA ASP A 92 -16.56 10.74 7.02
C ASP A 92 -16.44 9.22 7.20
N PHE A 93 -15.51 8.81 8.07
CA PHE A 93 -15.29 7.40 8.43
C PHE A 93 -16.18 6.91 9.58
N THR A 94 -17.15 7.69 10.05
CA THR A 94 -17.97 7.35 11.23
C THR A 94 -18.80 6.07 11.03
N GLN A 95 -19.36 5.86 9.83
CA GLN A 95 -20.08 4.60 9.55
C GLN A 95 -19.12 3.46 9.22
N PHE A 96 -18.06 3.75 8.46
CA PHE A 96 -17.01 2.78 8.14
C PHE A 96 -16.41 2.14 9.40
N THR A 97 -16.13 2.90 10.46
CA THR A 97 -15.59 2.35 11.71
C THR A 97 -16.54 1.41 12.45
N LYS A 98 -17.86 1.52 12.22
CA LYS A 98 -18.87 0.62 12.78
C LYS A 98 -19.05 -0.64 11.95
N GLN A 99 -18.89 -0.53 10.64
CA GLN A 99 -19.03 -1.63 9.68
C GLN A 99 -17.85 -1.61 8.70
N PRO A 100 -16.65 -2.01 9.16
CA PRO A 100 -15.46 -1.89 8.35
C PRO A 100 -15.51 -2.87 7.18
N LYS A 101 -14.97 -2.43 6.05
CA LYS A 101 -14.88 -3.18 4.79
C LYS A 101 -13.47 -3.03 4.22
N TRP A 102 -13.06 -3.92 3.32
CA TRP A 102 -11.71 -3.84 2.76
C TRP A 102 -11.54 -2.57 1.91
N VAL A 103 -10.39 -1.91 2.06
CA VAL A 103 -9.94 -0.86 1.14
C VAL A 103 -8.59 -1.28 0.55
N VAL A 104 -8.50 -1.31 -0.77
CA VAL A 104 -7.39 -1.92 -1.51
C VAL A 104 -6.75 -0.92 -2.46
N GLY A 105 -5.42 -0.89 -2.50
CA GLY A 105 -4.62 -0.17 -3.49
C GLY A 105 -3.20 0.08 -3.02
N PHE A 106 -2.38 0.77 -3.80
CA PHE A 106 -1.02 1.16 -3.39
C PHE A 106 -0.64 2.56 -3.91
N SER A 107 0.59 3.02 -3.71
CA SER A 107 1.06 4.35 -4.14
C SER A 107 0.33 5.48 -3.38
N ASP A 108 -0.31 6.45 -4.07
CA ASP A 108 -1.13 7.54 -3.49
C ASP A 108 -2.16 7.06 -2.45
N VAL A 109 -2.64 5.80 -2.58
CA VAL A 109 -3.57 5.14 -1.66
C VAL A 109 -2.96 4.89 -0.27
N THR A 110 -1.63 4.97 -0.11
CA THR A 110 -0.96 5.01 1.19
C THR A 110 -1.55 6.08 2.12
N THR A 111 -2.09 7.17 1.57
CA THR A 111 -2.87 8.16 2.33
C THR A 111 -4.06 7.54 3.05
N ILE A 112 -4.84 6.71 2.35
CA ILE A 112 -6.03 6.05 2.90
C ILE A 112 -5.60 4.98 3.90
N HIS A 113 -4.57 4.19 3.57
CA HIS A 113 -4.02 3.16 4.47
C HIS A 113 -3.58 3.76 5.80
N SER A 114 -2.85 4.87 5.75
CA SER A 114 -2.35 5.58 6.93
C SER A 114 -3.50 6.16 7.76
N HIS A 115 -4.49 6.78 7.10
CA HIS A 115 -5.66 7.33 7.78
C HIS A 115 -6.49 6.25 8.49
N ILE A 116 -6.79 5.16 7.80
CA ILE A 116 -7.57 4.04 8.34
C ILE A 116 -6.79 3.31 9.45
N HIS A 117 -5.47 3.20 9.33
CA HIS A 117 -4.64 2.64 10.40
C HIS A 117 -4.77 3.43 11.71
N ASN A 118 -4.80 4.77 11.63
CA ASN A 118 -5.01 5.62 12.80
C ASN A 118 -6.39 5.45 13.44
N LEU A 119 -7.37 4.90 12.71
CA LEU A 119 -8.68 4.51 13.23
C LEU A 119 -8.68 3.09 13.84
N GLY A 120 -7.53 2.41 13.87
CA GLY A 120 -7.36 1.06 14.42
C GLY A 120 -7.86 -0.06 13.51
N LEU A 121 -7.97 0.21 12.20
CA LEU A 121 -8.53 -0.72 11.22
C LEU A 121 -7.50 -1.16 10.18
N GLU A 122 -7.78 -2.29 9.54
CA GLU A 122 -6.91 -2.89 8.53
C GLU A 122 -7.27 -2.42 7.11
N THR A 123 -6.28 -2.38 6.24
CA THR A 123 -6.44 -2.17 4.79
C THR A 123 -5.50 -3.11 4.03
N ILE A 124 -5.58 -3.12 2.70
CA ILE A 124 -4.74 -3.98 1.85
C ILE A 124 -3.91 -3.12 0.90
N HIS A 125 -2.59 -3.09 1.10
CA HIS A 125 -1.65 -2.63 0.09
C HIS A 125 -1.50 -3.73 -0.96
N ALA A 126 -1.92 -3.50 -2.20
CA ALA A 126 -1.85 -4.51 -3.26
C ALA A 126 -1.95 -3.89 -4.65
N ILE A 127 -1.64 -4.70 -5.67
CA ILE A 127 -1.85 -4.40 -7.09
C ILE A 127 -3.23 -3.77 -7.36
N MET A 128 -3.23 -2.73 -8.19
CA MET A 128 -4.45 -2.02 -8.58
C MET A 128 -5.00 -2.51 -9.93
N PRO A 129 -6.33 -2.44 -10.16
CA PRO A 129 -7.01 -2.88 -11.38
C PRO A 129 -6.37 -2.46 -12.72
N VAL A 130 -5.80 -1.25 -12.83
CA VAL A 130 -5.11 -0.78 -14.05
C VAL A 130 -3.91 -1.65 -14.50
N LEU A 131 -3.39 -2.47 -13.60
CA LEU A 131 -2.25 -3.35 -13.83
C LEU A 131 -2.64 -4.81 -14.10
N PHE A 132 -3.90 -5.19 -13.93
CA PHE A 132 -4.33 -6.57 -14.12
C PHE A 132 -4.14 -7.01 -15.58
N GLY A 133 -3.65 -8.24 -15.77
CA GLY A 133 -3.39 -8.80 -17.09
C GLY A 133 -2.10 -8.32 -17.74
N ARG A 134 -1.30 -7.50 -17.06
CA ARG A 134 0.08 -7.19 -17.50
C ARG A 134 1.03 -8.33 -17.18
N GLU A 135 2.11 -8.41 -17.95
CA GLU A 135 3.18 -9.40 -17.73
C GLU A 135 3.72 -9.30 -16.29
N GLY A 136 4.00 -10.44 -15.67
CA GLY A 136 4.57 -10.53 -14.32
C GLY A 136 3.60 -10.27 -13.15
N THR A 137 2.31 -10.01 -13.42
CA THR A 137 1.35 -9.62 -12.36
C THR A 137 0.51 -10.75 -11.76
N ILE A 138 0.65 -11.98 -12.26
CA ILE A 138 -0.21 -13.12 -11.89
C ILE A 138 -0.16 -13.39 -10.37
N ASP A 139 1.03 -13.45 -9.79
CA ASP A 139 1.21 -13.72 -8.36
C ASP A 139 0.71 -12.55 -7.48
N SER A 140 0.86 -11.31 -7.96
CA SER A 140 0.30 -10.12 -7.31
C SER A 140 -1.22 -10.18 -7.23
N VAL A 141 -1.87 -10.59 -8.33
CA VAL A 141 -3.33 -10.75 -8.41
C VAL A 141 -3.80 -11.92 -7.56
N GLU A 142 -3.06 -13.04 -7.56
CA GLU A 142 -3.40 -14.22 -6.77
C GLU A 142 -3.25 -13.95 -5.27
N THR A 143 -2.18 -13.30 -4.83
CA THR A 143 -2.03 -12.94 -3.40
C THR A 143 -3.13 -11.99 -2.93
N LEU A 144 -3.59 -11.07 -3.78
CA LEU A 144 -4.77 -10.25 -3.46
C LEU A 144 -6.03 -11.11 -3.29
N ARG A 145 -6.27 -12.08 -4.17
CA ARG A 145 -7.39 -13.03 -4.02
C ARG A 145 -7.30 -13.78 -2.68
N GLN A 146 -6.14 -14.33 -2.37
CA GLN A 146 -5.90 -15.09 -1.15
C GLN A 146 -6.17 -14.25 0.10
N VAL A 147 -5.71 -12.99 0.14
CA VAL A 147 -6.02 -12.06 1.25
C VAL A 147 -7.53 -11.81 1.35
N LEU A 148 -8.20 -11.49 0.24
CA LEU A 148 -9.62 -11.13 0.24
C LEU A 148 -10.52 -12.30 0.69
N PHE A 149 -10.14 -13.53 0.36
CA PHE A 149 -10.88 -14.74 0.71
C PHE A 149 -10.38 -15.42 2.00
N GLY A 150 -9.42 -14.82 2.70
CA GLY A 150 -8.98 -15.28 4.03
C GLY A 150 -8.09 -16.52 4.02
N GLU A 151 -7.39 -16.77 2.93
CA GLU A 151 -6.38 -17.83 2.85
C GLU A 151 -5.11 -17.45 3.61
N SER A 152 -4.43 -18.45 4.17
CA SER A 152 -3.19 -18.23 4.92
C SER A 152 -2.02 -17.95 3.98
N LEU A 153 -1.33 -16.83 4.21
CA LEU A 153 -0.17 -16.42 3.43
C LEU A 153 1.11 -16.43 4.26
N VAL A 154 2.18 -16.88 3.61
CA VAL A 154 3.56 -16.73 4.05
C VAL A 154 4.31 -16.15 2.87
N TYR A 155 4.92 -14.99 3.07
CA TYR A 155 5.70 -14.31 2.05
C TYR A 155 7.17 -14.63 2.26
N THR A 156 7.89 -14.78 1.16
CA THR A 156 9.34 -14.97 1.15
C THR A 156 9.97 -14.02 0.14
N SER A 157 11.17 -13.53 0.44
CA SER A 157 12.00 -12.79 -0.50
C SER A 157 13.42 -13.35 -0.50
N ASP A 158 14.12 -13.14 -1.61
CA ASP A 158 15.50 -13.62 -1.77
C ASP A 158 16.47 -12.92 -0.80
N PRO A 159 17.65 -13.52 -0.54
CA PRO A 159 18.74 -12.84 0.15
C PRO A 159 19.17 -11.55 -0.57
N HIS A 160 19.50 -10.51 0.20
CA HIS A 160 20.07 -9.28 -0.30
C HIS A 160 21.30 -8.90 0.53
N GLU A 161 22.33 -8.33 -0.10
CA GLU A 161 23.58 -7.95 0.56
C GLU A 161 23.43 -6.92 1.70
N PHE A 162 22.32 -6.16 1.72
CA PHE A 162 22.03 -5.14 2.74
C PHE A 162 21.08 -5.65 3.83
N ASN A 163 20.66 -6.92 3.77
CA ASN A 163 19.82 -7.49 4.79
C ASN A 163 20.49 -7.39 6.16
N ARG A 164 19.72 -6.93 7.15
CA ARG A 164 20.11 -6.99 8.57
C ARG A 164 19.32 -8.11 9.21
N PHE A 165 20.02 -9.15 9.61
CA PHE A 165 19.41 -10.36 10.16
C PHE A 165 18.75 -10.11 11.51
N GLY A 166 17.77 -10.95 11.83
CA GLY A 166 17.06 -10.92 13.09
C GLY A 166 15.59 -11.29 12.92
N THR A 167 14.88 -11.26 14.03
CA THR A 167 13.45 -11.51 14.08
C THR A 167 12.74 -10.34 14.73
N ALA A 168 11.51 -10.08 14.28
CA ALA A 168 10.68 -9.01 14.81
C ALA A 168 9.20 -9.40 14.72
N GLN A 169 8.41 -8.79 15.58
CA GLN A 169 6.95 -8.86 15.53
C GLN A 169 6.39 -7.47 15.75
N GLY A 170 5.34 -7.12 15.02
CA GLY A 170 4.65 -5.84 15.15
C GLY A 170 3.57 -5.69 14.09
N GLN A 171 2.78 -4.62 14.19
CA GLN A 171 1.83 -4.29 13.12
C GLN A 171 2.58 -3.89 11.86
N LEU A 172 2.13 -4.39 10.70
CA LEU A 172 2.64 -3.98 9.40
C LEU A 172 2.06 -2.61 9.02
N VAL A 173 2.91 -1.63 8.75
CA VAL A 173 2.51 -0.30 8.28
C VAL A 173 3.45 0.18 7.20
N GLY A 174 3.02 1.08 6.34
CA GLY A 174 3.90 1.66 5.32
C GLY A 174 3.26 1.91 3.97
N GLY A 175 4.05 1.73 2.92
CA GLY A 175 3.69 1.95 1.53
C GLY A 175 4.64 2.95 0.88
N ASN A 176 4.09 3.86 0.08
CA ASN A 176 4.89 4.79 -0.68
C ASN A 176 5.63 5.80 0.21
N LEU A 177 6.97 5.86 0.09
CA LEU A 177 7.84 6.71 0.90
C LEU A 177 7.49 8.19 0.76
N SER A 178 7.29 8.68 -0.47
CA SER A 178 6.87 10.06 -0.74
C SER A 178 5.55 10.42 -0.07
N MET A 179 4.59 9.49 -0.06
CA MET A 179 3.34 9.69 0.68
C MET A 179 3.60 9.76 2.18
N LEU A 180 4.29 8.79 2.79
CA LEU A 180 4.56 8.80 4.23
C LEU A 180 5.30 10.07 4.69
N HIS A 181 6.23 10.56 3.87
CA HIS A 181 6.91 11.84 4.09
C HIS A 181 5.91 13.01 4.13
N THR A 182 5.04 13.14 3.12
CA THR A 182 4.09 14.27 3.01
C THR A 182 2.95 14.22 4.02
N LEU A 183 2.62 13.05 4.57
CA LEU A 183 1.59 12.90 5.60
C LEU A 183 2.06 13.32 7.00
N THR A 184 3.36 13.55 7.21
CA THR A 184 3.89 13.93 8.53
C THR A 184 3.24 15.22 9.06
N GLY A 185 2.72 15.19 10.29
CA GLY A 185 2.02 16.32 10.91
C GLY A 185 0.56 16.51 10.49
N THR A 186 -0.01 15.60 9.69
CA THR A 186 -1.43 15.57 9.32
C THR A 186 -2.23 14.60 10.20
N ARG A 187 -3.56 14.52 10.03
CA ARG A 187 -4.39 13.50 10.70
C ARG A 187 -4.10 12.07 10.23
N SER A 188 -3.53 11.94 9.04
CA SER A 188 -3.12 10.67 8.46
C SER A 188 -1.68 10.32 8.79
N ASP A 189 -1.01 11.08 9.66
CA ASP A 189 0.35 10.77 10.08
C ASP A 189 0.37 9.52 10.98
N ILE A 190 1.14 8.50 10.61
CA ILE A 190 1.19 7.25 11.38
C ILE A 190 2.29 7.27 12.43
N ASP A 191 1.99 6.75 13.63
CA ASP A 191 3.02 6.31 14.56
C ASP A 191 3.63 4.99 14.08
N THR A 192 4.95 4.94 13.98
CA THR A 192 5.69 3.76 13.52
C THR A 192 6.39 3.02 14.67
N SER A 193 6.31 3.54 15.90
CA SER A 193 6.96 2.94 17.06
C SER A 193 6.44 1.52 17.34
N GLY A 194 7.36 0.56 17.46
CA GLY A 194 7.07 -0.87 17.67
C GLY A 194 6.48 -1.59 16.46
N LYS A 195 6.49 -0.97 15.27
CA LYS A 195 5.87 -1.53 14.06
C LYS A 195 6.91 -2.07 13.08
N ILE A 196 6.43 -2.90 12.15
CA ILE A 196 7.22 -3.31 10.97
C ILE A 196 6.85 -2.34 9.85
N LEU A 197 7.81 -1.48 9.47
CA LEU A 197 7.62 -0.47 8.43
C LEU A 197 8.02 -1.04 7.08
N PHE A 198 7.16 -0.97 6.07
CA PHE A 198 7.55 -1.25 4.69
C PHE A 198 7.58 0.02 3.84
N LEU A 199 8.61 0.17 3.00
CA LEU A 199 8.81 1.34 2.13
C LEU A 199 9.02 0.90 0.69
N GLU A 200 8.36 1.60 -0.23
CA GLU A 200 8.54 1.49 -1.67
C GLU A 200 8.42 2.89 -2.30
N ASP A 201 9.01 3.14 -3.45
CA ASP A 201 8.78 4.38 -4.20
C ASP A 201 9.06 4.22 -5.70
N LEU A 202 8.65 5.21 -6.51
CA LEU A 202 8.92 5.24 -7.94
C LEU A 202 9.22 6.64 -8.47
N ASP A 203 9.94 6.68 -9.60
CA ASP A 203 10.11 7.89 -10.44
C ASP A 203 10.75 9.09 -9.70
N GLU A 204 11.33 8.84 -8.53
CA GLU A 204 11.92 9.82 -7.63
C GLU A 204 13.40 10.05 -7.92
N TYR A 205 13.87 11.25 -7.59
CA TYR A 205 15.30 11.54 -7.62
C TYR A 205 16.01 10.96 -6.40
N LEU A 206 17.24 10.46 -6.56
CA LEU A 206 18.01 9.88 -5.44
C LEU A 206 18.18 10.84 -4.24
N TYR A 207 18.39 12.13 -4.49
CA TYR A 207 18.45 13.12 -3.41
C TYR A 207 17.09 13.37 -2.74
N HIS A 208 15.97 13.04 -3.38
CA HIS A 208 14.65 13.03 -2.75
C HIS A 208 14.54 11.87 -1.77
N ILE A 209 14.98 10.66 -2.16
CA ILE A 209 15.03 9.50 -1.26
C ILE A 209 15.82 9.84 0.00
N ASP A 210 17.04 10.37 -0.16
CA ASP A 210 17.87 10.81 0.96
C ASP A 210 17.15 11.85 1.85
N ARG A 211 16.60 12.91 1.25
CA ARG A 211 15.86 13.96 1.97
C ARG A 211 14.68 13.40 2.76
N MET A 212 13.95 12.44 2.19
CA MET A 212 12.81 11.82 2.86
C MET A 212 13.24 10.95 4.03
N LEU A 213 14.34 10.19 3.91
CA LEU A 213 14.88 9.42 5.03
C LEU A 213 15.45 10.31 6.14
N VAL A 214 16.15 11.38 5.79
CA VAL A 214 16.57 12.41 6.75
C VAL A 214 15.36 12.96 7.51
N HIS A 215 14.25 13.22 6.83
CA HIS A 215 13.01 13.67 7.47
C HIS A 215 12.41 12.60 8.39
N LEU A 216 12.22 11.35 7.92
CA LEU A 216 11.66 10.26 8.74
C LEU A 216 12.52 10.00 9.99
N ASP A 217 13.83 10.12 9.86
CA ASP A 217 14.76 10.02 10.98
C ASP A 217 14.55 11.15 12.00
N ARG A 218 14.54 12.40 11.51
CA ARG A 218 14.38 13.61 12.34
C ARG A 218 13.00 13.71 12.99
N SER A 219 11.97 13.15 12.36
CA SER A 219 10.62 13.05 12.93
C SER A 219 10.48 11.88 13.91
N GLY A 220 11.54 11.07 14.10
CA GLY A 220 11.55 9.93 15.02
C GLY A 220 10.87 8.67 14.48
N LYS A 221 10.44 8.66 13.22
CA LYS A 221 9.71 7.52 12.62
C LYS A 221 10.58 6.28 12.42
N LEU A 222 11.90 6.44 12.35
CA LEU A 222 12.81 5.29 12.27
C LEU A 222 13.30 4.82 13.65
N LYS A 223 13.06 5.58 14.72
CA LYS A 223 13.77 5.41 15.99
C LYS A 223 13.47 4.10 16.70
N ASN A 224 12.20 3.70 16.72
CA ASN A 224 11.70 2.59 17.53
C ASN A 224 11.02 1.52 16.67
N LEU A 225 11.43 1.33 15.41
CA LEU A 225 10.87 0.27 14.57
C LEU A 225 11.17 -1.11 15.16
N ALA A 226 10.20 -2.03 15.05
CA ALA A 226 10.43 -3.44 15.35
C ALA A 226 11.22 -4.13 14.22
N GLY A 227 10.94 -3.75 12.98
CA GLY A 227 11.59 -4.27 11.78
C GLY A 227 11.27 -3.40 10.56
N MET A 228 11.93 -3.66 9.44
CA MET A 228 11.72 -2.91 8.21
C MET A 228 11.78 -3.81 6.97
N LEU A 229 10.89 -3.53 6.01
CA LEU A 229 10.92 -4.10 4.67
C LEU A 229 11.20 -2.96 3.68
N VAL A 230 12.20 -3.12 2.84
CA VAL A 230 12.50 -2.21 1.74
C VAL A 230 12.08 -2.94 0.48
N GLY A 231 10.97 -2.48 -0.08
CA GLY A 231 10.46 -2.92 -1.36
C GLY A 231 11.13 -2.20 -2.52
N ASP A 232 10.45 -2.19 -3.65
CA ASP A 232 11.01 -1.68 -4.90
C ASP A 232 11.26 -0.17 -4.85
N MET A 233 12.37 0.24 -5.46
CA MET A 233 12.73 1.62 -5.74
C MET A 233 12.83 1.77 -7.26
N SER A 234 11.67 1.88 -7.91
CA SER A 234 11.52 1.75 -9.36
C SER A 234 11.81 3.07 -10.11
N ASP A 235 12.40 2.99 -11.30
CA ASP A 235 12.62 4.15 -12.19
C ASP A 235 13.30 5.36 -11.50
N MET A 236 14.23 5.10 -10.57
CA MET A 236 14.95 6.16 -9.85
C MET A 236 15.76 7.04 -10.80
N LYS A 237 15.70 8.35 -10.57
CA LYS A 237 16.38 9.38 -11.34
C LYS A 237 17.60 9.91 -10.59
N ASP A 238 18.60 10.32 -11.36
CA ASP A 238 19.74 11.06 -10.82
C ASP A 238 19.83 12.46 -11.45
N ASN A 239 20.61 13.32 -10.80
CA ASN A 239 20.93 14.65 -11.29
C ASN A 239 22.13 14.61 -12.24
N ALA A 240 22.39 15.75 -12.90
CA ALA A 240 23.58 15.93 -13.74
C ALA A 240 24.89 15.75 -12.96
N ILE A 241 24.90 16.10 -11.68
CA ILE A 241 25.95 15.72 -10.73
C ILE A 241 25.44 14.47 -10.02
N PRO A 242 26.06 13.29 -10.23
CA PRO A 242 25.58 12.06 -9.66
C PRO A 242 25.53 12.11 -8.13
N PHE A 243 24.49 11.53 -7.54
CA PHE A 243 24.40 11.39 -6.09
C PHE A 243 25.51 10.47 -5.54
N GLY A 244 25.91 9.47 -6.32
CA GLY A 244 26.99 8.54 -5.98
C GLY A 244 26.57 7.34 -5.13
N LYS A 245 25.26 7.12 -4.95
CA LYS A 245 24.65 5.95 -4.29
C LYS A 245 23.33 5.62 -4.97
N THR A 246 22.98 4.34 -4.99
CA THR A 246 21.64 3.84 -5.32
C THR A 246 20.65 4.14 -4.19
N ALA A 247 19.35 4.02 -4.47
CA ALA A 247 18.32 4.19 -3.44
C ALA A 247 18.49 3.21 -2.26
N TYR A 248 18.86 1.95 -2.52
CA TYR A 248 19.11 0.96 -1.47
C TYR A 248 20.34 1.31 -0.61
N GLU A 249 21.44 1.79 -1.21
CA GLU A 249 22.60 2.26 -0.45
C GLU A 249 22.27 3.48 0.43
N ILE A 250 21.44 4.41 -0.09
CA ILE A 250 20.94 5.55 0.68
C ILE A 250 20.12 5.06 1.89
N ILE A 251 19.18 4.14 1.66
CA ILE A 251 18.36 3.58 2.74
C ILE A 251 19.22 2.85 3.77
N GLN A 252 20.14 2.00 3.31
CA GLN A 252 21.06 1.25 4.16
C GLN A 252 21.89 2.18 5.05
N GLU A 253 22.39 3.30 4.53
CA GLU A 253 23.16 4.28 5.31
C GLU A 253 22.33 4.88 6.45
N HIS A 254 21.12 5.35 6.15
CA HIS A 254 20.25 6.01 7.15
C HIS A 254 19.75 5.04 8.22
N VAL A 255 19.44 3.79 7.83
CA VAL A 255 18.98 2.77 8.80
C VAL A 255 20.12 2.09 9.54
N GLY A 256 21.37 2.27 9.08
CA GLY A 256 22.57 1.62 9.61
C GLY A 256 22.89 1.95 11.07
N LYS A 257 22.38 3.07 11.59
CA LYS A 257 22.53 3.45 13.02
C LYS A 257 21.55 2.78 13.98
N TYR A 258 20.61 1.99 13.47
CA TYR A 258 19.62 1.24 14.24
C TYR A 258 19.94 -0.27 14.27
N ASN A 259 19.18 -1.06 15.03
CA ASN A 259 19.45 -2.48 15.25
C ASN A 259 18.31 -3.45 14.86
N PHE A 260 17.15 -2.96 14.42
CA PHE A 260 16.00 -3.81 14.04
C PHE A 260 16.25 -4.60 12.74
N PRO A 261 15.73 -5.82 12.52
CA PRO A 261 15.93 -6.53 11.26
C PRO A 261 15.42 -5.73 10.05
N VAL A 262 16.14 -5.84 8.93
CA VAL A 262 15.80 -5.17 7.66
C VAL A 262 15.90 -6.16 6.51
N SER A 263 14.83 -6.29 5.74
CA SER A 263 14.81 -7.02 4.48
C SER A 263 14.80 -6.04 3.32
N PHE A 264 15.78 -6.14 2.42
CA PHE A 264 15.81 -5.41 1.16
C PHE A 264 15.34 -6.30 0.01
N GLY A 265 14.77 -5.69 -1.04
CA GLY A 265 14.23 -6.41 -2.19
C GLY A 265 12.98 -7.23 -1.86
N PHE A 266 12.18 -6.78 -0.90
CA PHE A 266 10.91 -7.44 -0.60
C PHE A 266 9.92 -7.16 -1.75
N PRO A 267 9.16 -8.14 -2.25
CA PRO A 267 8.35 -7.99 -3.47
C PRO A 267 7.06 -7.17 -3.24
N VAL A 268 7.23 -5.87 -3.04
CA VAL A 268 6.18 -4.87 -2.80
C VAL A 268 6.63 -3.54 -3.40
N GLY A 269 5.77 -2.91 -4.22
CA GLY A 269 6.11 -1.64 -4.86
C GLY A 269 5.58 -1.50 -6.28
N HIS A 270 6.37 -0.83 -7.12
CA HIS A 270 5.98 -0.42 -8.48
C HIS A 270 6.54 -1.32 -9.59
N GLU A 271 7.12 -2.48 -9.24
CA GLU A 271 7.44 -3.54 -10.19
C GLU A 271 6.21 -4.46 -10.45
N PRO A 272 6.24 -5.30 -11.50
CA PRO A 272 5.12 -6.21 -11.80
C PRO A 272 4.72 -7.14 -10.63
N LEU A 273 5.70 -7.59 -9.84
CA LEU A 273 5.47 -8.39 -8.65
C LEU A 273 5.30 -7.49 -7.42
N ASN A 274 4.05 -7.25 -7.03
CA ASN A 274 3.65 -6.46 -5.86
C ASN A 274 2.66 -7.28 -5.03
N LEU A 275 3.19 -8.02 -4.05
CA LEU A 275 2.40 -8.93 -3.23
C LEU A 275 1.43 -8.16 -2.31
N ALA A 276 0.21 -8.68 -2.17
CA ALA A 276 -0.79 -8.07 -1.31
C ALA A 276 -0.41 -8.19 0.18
N LEU A 277 -0.34 -7.05 0.88
CA LEU A 277 -0.01 -6.93 2.30
C LEU A 277 -1.18 -6.31 3.09
N VAL A 278 -1.57 -6.95 4.20
CA VAL A 278 -2.60 -6.40 5.09
C VAL A 278 -1.97 -5.41 6.08
N CYS A 279 -2.16 -4.12 5.81
CA CYS A 279 -1.74 -3.04 6.69
C CYS A 279 -2.55 -3.04 7.98
N GLY A 280 -1.90 -2.76 9.11
CA GLY A 280 -2.50 -2.78 10.46
C GLY A 280 -2.52 -4.16 11.11
N ARG A 281 -2.30 -5.24 10.36
CA ARG A 281 -2.25 -6.60 10.90
C ARG A 281 -0.91 -6.89 11.55
N GLU A 282 -0.93 -7.68 12.62
CA GLU A 282 0.29 -8.14 13.29
C GLU A 282 1.00 -9.21 12.46
N VAL A 283 2.30 -9.03 12.25
CA VAL A 283 3.15 -9.92 11.45
C VAL A 283 4.41 -10.29 12.22
N ALA A 284 4.95 -11.46 11.91
CA ALA A 284 6.28 -11.89 12.33
C ALA A 284 7.21 -11.85 11.11
N LEU A 285 8.32 -11.14 11.25
CA LEU A 285 9.40 -11.02 10.28
C LEU A 285 10.61 -11.81 10.77
N GLU A 286 11.18 -12.60 9.88
CA GLU A 286 12.48 -13.26 10.04
C GLU A 286 13.34 -12.88 8.84
N VAL A 287 14.56 -12.38 9.11
CA VAL A 287 15.57 -12.09 8.08
C VAL A 287 16.82 -12.90 8.42
N SER A 288 17.28 -13.70 7.46
CA SER A 288 18.41 -14.61 7.62
C SER A 288 19.24 -14.68 6.33
N GLU A 289 20.24 -15.57 6.31
CA GLU A 289 21.06 -15.85 5.14
C GLU A 289 20.23 -16.39 3.95
N SER A 290 19.06 -16.99 4.20
CA SER A 290 18.15 -17.49 3.16
C SER A 290 17.17 -16.45 2.64
N GLY A 291 17.30 -15.18 3.06
CA GLY A 291 16.39 -14.11 2.68
C GLY A 291 15.45 -13.72 3.81
N ALA A 292 14.24 -13.25 3.46
CA ALA A 292 13.25 -12.86 4.45
C ALA A 292 12.00 -13.72 4.38
N ARG A 293 11.35 -13.87 5.53
CA ARG A 293 10.06 -14.54 5.67
C ARG A 293 9.14 -13.66 6.51
N LEU A 294 7.95 -13.38 5.97
CA LEU A 294 6.90 -12.62 6.64
C LEU A 294 5.65 -13.49 6.75
N LYS A 295 5.02 -13.53 7.92
CA LYS A 295 3.75 -14.23 8.13
C LYS A 295 2.84 -13.46 9.07
N TYR A 296 1.53 -13.59 8.87
CA TYR A 296 0.54 -13.04 9.81
C TYR A 296 0.56 -13.81 11.13
N VAL A 297 0.46 -13.08 12.24
CA VAL A 297 0.30 -13.64 13.57
C VAL A 297 -1.19 -13.74 13.86
N TYR A 298 -1.68 -14.96 14.01
CA TYR A 298 -3.04 -15.21 14.43
C TYR A 298 -3.03 -15.42 15.94
N ASN A 299 -3.58 -14.46 16.69
CA ASN A 299 -3.82 -14.65 18.10
C ASN A 299 -4.96 -15.67 18.24
N SER A 300 -4.61 -16.87 18.70
CA SER A 300 -5.52 -17.91 19.19
C SER A 300 -6.34 -17.43 20.37
#